data_AF-A0AAV5T176-F1
#
_entry.id   AF-A0AAV5T176-F1
#
_cell.length_a   1.000
_cell.length_b   1.000
_cell.length_c   1.000
_cell.angle_alpha   90.00
_cell.angle_beta   90.00
_cell.angle_gamma   90.00
#
_symmetry.space_group_name_H-M   'P 1'
#
loop_
_entity.id
_entity.type
_entity.pdbx_description
1 polymer ?
#
loop_
_entity_poly.entity_id
_entity_poly.type
_entity_poly.pdbx_seq_one_letter_code
_entity_poly.pdbx_strand_id
1 'polypeptide(L)'
;MLFPLAFLSLSLSLAIAFDDNSQFLFNNAAICGEPFADPMWIPVLDMCDISCDPLKEYCVENDELKQMCRKMPDECQRGFSEYLARKWTKSEGRGIKRRYDSRL
;
A
#
# COMPACT_ATOMS: atom_id res chain seq x y z
N MET A 1 33.59 18.49 8.55
CA MET A 1 32.23 18.72 8.03
C MET A 1 31.40 17.49 8.41
N LEU A 2 30.57 17.57 9.45
CA LEU A 2 29.68 16.49 9.85
C LEU A 2 28.43 16.55 8.96
N PHE A 3 28.25 15.57 8.08
CA PHE A 3 26.97 15.36 7.40
C PHE A 3 25.99 14.66 8.37
N PRO A 4 24.79 15.20 8.61
CA PRO A 4 23.86 14.60 9.55
C PRO A 4 23.27 13.32 8.95
N LEU A 5 23.48 12.19 9.62
CA LEU A 5 22.93 10.86 9.32
C LEU A 5 21.39 10.76 9.40
N ALA A 6 20.69 11.90 9.50
CA ALA A 6 19.25 11.96 9.77
C ALA A 6 18.34 11.76 8.56
N PHE A 7 18.88 11.75 7.33
CA PHE A 7 18.07 11.67 6.10
C PHE A 7 17.73 10.24 5.65
N LEU A 8 18.30 9.21 6.27
CA LEU A 8 18.13 7.81 5.84
C LEU A 8 16.87 7.11 6.40
N SER A 9 16.13 7.71 7.32
CA SER A 9 14.98 7.07 7.97
C SER A 9 13.62 7.36 7.32
N LEU A 10 13.53 8.32 6.39
CA LEU A 10 12.22 8.78 5.87
C LEU A 10 11.72 8.00 4.64
N SER A 11 12.58 7.24 3.97
CA SER A 11 12.24 6.56 2.71
C SER A 11 11.58 5.18 2.88
N LEU A 12 11.67 4.55 4.06
CA LEU A 12 11.23 3.15 4.23
C LEU A 12 9.71 2.99 4.38
N SER A 13 8.98 4.05 4.77
CA SER A 13 7.56 3.94 5.13
C SER A 13 6.60 3.84 3.93
N LEU A 14 7.00 4.31 2.75
CA LEU A 14 6.09 4.43 1.61
C LEU A 14 5.89 3.11 0.86
N ALA A 15 6.94 2.28 0.77
CA ALA A 15 6.90 1.01 0.04
C ALA A 15 5.96 -0.03 0.67
N ILE A 16 5.80 -0.02 2.00
CA ILE A 16 4.97 -1.00 2.73
C ILE A 16 3.49 -0.83 2.38
N ALA A 17 3.04 0.40 2.13
CA ALA A 17 1.64 0.69 1.89
C ALA A 17 1.15 0.25 0.50
N PHE A 18 2.06 0.11 -0.48
CA PHE A 18 1.72 -0.17 -1.87
C PHE A 18 1.41 -1.67 -2.12
N ASP A 19 2.25 -2.57 -1.60
CA ASP A 19 2.01 -4.03 -1.64
C ASP A 19 0.69 -4.40 -0.94
N ASP A 20 0.43 -3.78 0.22
CA ASP A 20 -0.80 -3.98 0.96
C ASP A 20 -2.06 -3.49 0.23
N ASN A 21 -1.94 -2.40 -0.52
CA ASN A 21 -3.05 -1.84 -1.29
C ASN A 21 -3.47 -2.81 -2.40
N SER A 22 -2.52 -3.27 -3.21
CA SER A 22 -2.83 -4.17 -4.34
C SER A 22 -3.49 -5.47 -3.85
N GLN A 23 -2.91 -6.11 -2.83
CA GLN A 23 -3.47 -7.33 -2.24
C GLN A 23 -4.86 -7.10 -1.66
N PHE A 24 -5.13 -5.94 -1.04
CA PHE A 24 -6.44 -5.62 -0.52
C PHE A 24 -7.47 -5.45 -1.64
N LEU A 25 -7.12 -4.73 -2.71
CA LEU A 25 -7.99 -4.53 -3.88
C LEU A 25 -8.44 -5.86 -4.49
N PHE A 26 -7.49 -6.78 -4.73
CA PHE A 26 -7.79 -8.10 -5.29
C PHE A 26 -8.77 -8.91 -4.44
N ASN A 27 -8.57 -8.92 -3.12
CA ASN A 27 -9.39 -9.73 -2.22
C ASN A 27 -10.76 -9.11 -1.93
N ASN A 28 -10.97 -7.84 -2.31
CA ASN A 28 -12.16 -7.08 -1.96
C ASN A 28 -12.79 -6.41 -3.19
N ALA A 29 -12.67 -7.03 -4.38
CA ALA A 29 -13.22 -6.50 -5.63
C ALA A 29 -14.71 -6.12 -5.53
N ALA A 30 -15.49 -6.82 -4.70
CA ALA A 30 -16.89 -6.51 -4.43
C ALA A 30 -17.14 -5.06 -3.92
N ILE A 31 -16.21 -4.51 -3.13
CA ILE A 31 -16.30 -3.14 -2.58
C ILE A 31 -15.34 -2.16 -3.25
N CYS A 32 -14.27 -2.67 -3.85
CA CYS A 32 -13.24 -1.88 -4.54
C CYS A 32 -13.53 -1.67 -6.04
N GLY A 33 -14.54 -2.36 -6.57
CA GLY A 33 -14.73 -2.55 -8.00
C GLY A 33 -13.77 -3.62 -8.52
N GLU A 34 -13.93 -4.00 -9.78
CA GLU A 34 -13.04 -4.94 -10.48
C GLU A 34 -11.90 -4.14 -11.13
N PRO A 35 -10.71 -4.06 -10.50
CA PRO A 35 -9.63 -3.19 -10.99
C PRO A 35 -9.04 -3.69 -12.31
N PHE A 36 -9.30 -4.95 -12.65
CA PHE A 36 -8.84 -5.64 -13.86
C PHE A 36 -9.95 -5.81 -14.92
N ALA A 37 -11.13 -5.23 -14.70
CA ALA A 37 -12.22 -5.31 -15.67
C ALA A 37 -12.03 -4.36 -16.88
N ASP A 38 -11.19 -3.34 -16.74
CA ASP A 38 -10.87 -2.42 -17.84
C ASP A 38 -9.58 -2.89 -18.56
N PRO A 39 -9.69 -3.49 -19.76
CA PRO A 39 -8.51 -3.96 -20.49
C PRO A 39 -7.62 -2.83 -20.99
N MET A 40 -8.08 -1.58 -21.00
CA MET A 40 -7.27 -0.42 -21.40
C MET A 40 -6.37 0.08 -20.28
N TRP A 41 -6.68 -0.23 -19.02
CA TRP A 41 -5.99 0.31 -17.85
C TRP A 41 -5.69 -0.80 -16.85
N ILE A 42 -4.44 -1.27 -16.86
CA ILE A 42 -3.99 -2.40 -16.06
C ILE A 42 -3.34 -1.90 -14.77
N PRO A 43 -3.78 -2.38 -13.59
CA PRO A 43 -3.14 -2.05 -12.32
C PRO A 43 -1.65 -2.43 -12.28
N VAL A 44 -0.83 -1.52 -11.78
CA VAL A 44 0.61 -1.71 -11.62
C VAL A 44 0.92 -2.07 -10.17
N LEU A 45 1.61 -3.19 -9.94
CA LEU A 45 1.82 -3.74 -8.60
C LEU A 45 3.06 -3.20 -7.89
N ASP A 46 4.15 -2.91 -8.62
CA ASP A 46 5.44 -2.52 -8.01
C ASP A 46 6.21 -1.45 -8.81
N MET A 47 5.60 -0.91 -9.87
CA MET A 47 6.27 -0.01 -10.83
C MET A 47 5.48 1.28 -11.08
N CYS A 48 4.90 1.86 -10.03
CA CYS A 48 4.27 3.17 -10.17
C CYS A 48 5.35 4.26 -10.11
N ASP A 49 5.63 4.88 -11.26
CA ASP A 49 6.60 5.98 -11.40
C ASP A 49 6.00 7.31 -10.93
N ILE A 50 4.67 7.39 -10.84
CA ILE A 50 3.92 8.53 -10.31
C ILE A 50 3.53 8.30 -8.84
N SER A 51 3.35 9.39 -8.09
CA SER A 51 2.96 9.32 -6.67
C SER A 51 1.44 9.31 -6.53
N CYS A 52 0.85 8.14 -6.29
CA CYS A 52 -0.56 8.00 -5.89
C CYS A 52 -0.70 7.96 -4.36
N ASP A 53 -1.82 8.42 -3.81
CA ASP A 53 -2.11 8.27 -2.38
C ASP A 53 -2.38 6.78 -2.08
N PRO A 54 -1.49 6.06 -1.37
CA PRO A 54 -1.63 4.62 -1.19
C PRO A 54 -2.84 4.26 -0.34
N LEU A 55 -3.48 5.19 0.37
CA LEU A 55 -4.69 4.94 1.16
C LEU A 55 -5.98 5.21 0.37
N LYS A 56 -5.90 5.90 -0.77
CA LYS A 56 -7.09 6.36 -1.50
C LYS A 56 -7.10 5.99 -2.97
N GLU A 57 -5.94 5.67 -3.53
CA GLU A 57 -5.72 5.51 -4.95
C GLU A 57 -4.91 4.26 -5.25
N TYR A 58 -4.98 3.81 -6.50
CA TYR A 58 -4.15 2.77 -7.06
C TYR A 58 -3.65 3.17 -8.44
N CYS A 59 -2.47 2.67 -8.80
CA CYS A 59 -1.80 3.01 -10.04
C CYS A 59 -2.26 2.08 -11.16
N VAL A 60 -2.57 2.65 -12.32
CA VAL A 60 -2.86 1.90 -13.54
C VAL A 60 -2.02 2.42 -14.70
N GLU A 61 -1.73 1.55 -15.66
CA GLU A 61 -0.98 1.85 -16.88
C GLU A 61 -1.77 1.39 -18.12
N ASN A 62 -1.66 2.13 -19.21
CA ASN A 62 -2.26 1.76 -20.50
C ASN A 62 -1.22 1.18 -21.48
N ASP A 63 -1.69 0.80 -22.66
CA ASP A 63 -0.87 0.28 -23.77
C ASP A 63 0.17 1.27 -24.32
N GLU A 64 0.00 2.57 -24.05
CA GLU A 64 0.94 3.64 -24.37
C GLU A 64 2.00 3.88 -23.28
N LEU A 65 2.07 3.03 -22.24
CA LEU A 65 2.96 3.19 -21.07
C LEU A 65 2.70 4.48 -20.27
N LYS A 66 1.47 5.00 -20.31
CA LYS A 66 1.06 6.15 -19.51
C LYS A 66 0.42 5.65 -18.21
N GLN A 67 0.91 6.19 -17.10
CA GLN A 67 0.38 5.89 -15.78
C GLN A 67 -0.61 6.95 -15.30
N MET A 68 -1.60 6.52 -14.52
CA MET A 68 -2.46 7.44 -13.77
C MET A 68 -2.91 6.83 -12.44
N CYS A 69 -3.29 7.71 -11.51
CA CYS A 69 -3.90 7.31 -10.25
C CYS A 69 -5.42 7.17 -10.43
N ARG A 70 -5.96 6.01 -10.08
CA ARG A 70 -7.39 5.75 -10.00
C ARG A 70 -7.83 5.79 -8.55
N LYS A 71 -8.88 6.55 -8.28
CA LYS A 71 -9.45 6.65 -6.94
C LYS A 71 -10.23 5.38 -6.60
N MET A 72 -10.01 4.85 -5.40
CA MET A 72 -10.80 3.76 -4.85
C MET A 72 -12.21 4.24 -4.46
N PRO A 73 -13.24 3.40 -4.55
CA PRO A 73 -14.54 3.71 -3.96
C PRO A 73 -14.43 4.00 -2.46
N ASP A 74 -15.27 4.90 -1.92
CA ASP A 74 -15.17 5.32 -0.51
C ASP A 74 -15.32 4.14 0.48
N GLU A 75 -16.13 3.15 0.13
CA GLU A 75 -16.27 1.92 0.91
C GLU A 75 -14.97 1.10 0.96
N CYS A 76 -14.30 0.97 -0.18
CA CYS A 76 -12.99 0.33 -0.28
C CYS A 76 -11.92 1.08 0.52
N GLN A 77 -11.87 2.41 0.43
CA GLN A 77 -10.93 3.24 1.20
C GLN A 77 -11.09 3.02 2.72
N ARG A 78 -12.35 2.96 3.19
CA ARG A 78 -12.66 2.67 4.60
C ARG A 78 -12.21 1.27 4.97
N GLY A 79 -12.57 0.26 4.17
CA GLY A 79 -12.17 -1.13 4.41
C GLY A 79 -10.65 -1.30 4.45
N PHE A 80 -9.92 -0.63 3.57
CA PHE A 80 -8.46 -0.69 3.51
C PHE A 80 -7.82 -0.04 4.74
N SER A 81 -8.33 1.12 5.16
CA SER A 81 -7.87 1.80 6.39
C SER A 81 -8.05 0.91 7.62
N GLU A 82 -9.18 0.21 7.74
CA GLU A 82 -9.43 -0.75 8.82
C GLU A 82 -8.50 -1.97 8.74
N TYR A 83 -8.26 -2.50 7.54
CA TYR A 83 -7.34 -3.61 7.31
C TYR A 83 -5.91 -3.24 7.78
N LEU A 84 -5.41 -2.07 7.40
CA LEU A 84 -4.10 -1.59 7.81
C LEU A 84 -3.99 -1.42 9.33
N ALA A 85 -5.01 -0.83 9.97
CA ALA A 85 -5.04 -0.70 11.43
C ALA A 85 -4.96 -2.06 12.13
N ARG A 86 -5.67 -3.07 11.62
CA ARG A 86 -5.62 -4.46 12.14
C ARG A 86 -4.28 -5.14 11.86
N LYS A 87 -3.66 -4.90 10.70
CA LYS A 87 -2.35 -5.47 10.36
C LYS A 87 -1.25 -4.89 11.25
N TRP A 88 -1.27 -3.58 11.49
CA TRP A 88 -0.30 -2.88 12.32
C TRP A 88 -0.37 -3.32 13.80
N THR A 89 -1.57 -3.39 14.38
CA THR A 89 -1.74 -3.90 15.75
C THR A 89 -1.22 -5.34 15.92
N LYS A 90 -1.40 -6.21 14.93
CA LYS A 90 -0.82 -7.57 14.93
C LYS A 90 0.71 -7.56 14.81
N SER A 91 1.28 -6.68 14.00
CA SER A 91 2.74 -6.61 13.80
C SER A 91 3.43 -6.08 15.06
N GLU A 92 2.86 -5.09 15.74
CA GLU A 92 3.31 -4.61 17.04
C GLU A 92 3.26 -5.70 18.12
N GLY A 93 2.12 -6.42 18.22
CA GLY A 93 1.97 -7.53 19.16
C GLY A 93 3.03 -8.64 18.96
N ARG A 94 3.37 -8.95 17.70
CA ARG A 94 4.44 -9.91 17.37
C ARG A 94 5.84 -9.37 17.70
N GLY A 95 6.05 -8.06 17.54
CA GLY A 95 7.30 -7.39 17.94
C GLY A 95 7.52 -7.43 19.45
N ILE A 96 6.46 -7.19 20.22
CA ILE A 96 6.47 -7.27 21.69
C ILE A 96 6.77 -8.70 22.16
N LYS A 97 6.09 -9.71 21.58
CA LYS A 97 6.33 -11.13 21.93
C LYS A 97 7.78 -11.55 21.69
N ARG A 98 8.35 -11.23 20.53
CA ARG A 98 9.77 -11.54 20.23
C ARG A 98 10.73 -10.84 21.20
N ARG A 99 10.45 -9.60 21.58
CA ARG A 99 11.25 -8.86 22.57
C ARG A 99 11.17 -9.51 23.96
N TYR A 100 10.02 -10.04 24.35
CA TYR A 100 9.86 -10.77 25.61
C TYR A 100 10.63 -12.10 25.58
N ASP A 101 10.46 -12.90 24.53
CA ASP A 101 11.12 -14.20 24.38
C ASP A 101 12.66 -14.07 24.29
N SER A 102 13.18 -12.93 23.81
CA SER A 102 14.63 -12.64 23.77
C SER A 102 15.26 -12.20 25.10
N ARG A 103 14.46 -12.01 26.16
CA ARG A 103 14.91 -11.61 27.50
C ARG A 103 14.83 -12.74 28.54
N LEU A 104 14.32 -13.89 28.14
CA LEU A 104 14.33 -15.15 28.89
C LEU A 104 15.50 -16.01 28.41
#